data_AF-A0A840C2M9-F1
#
_entry.id   AF-A0A840C2M9-F1
#
_cell.length_a   1.000
_cell.length_b   1.000
_cell.length_c   1.000
_cell.angle_alpha   90.00
_cell.angle_beta   90.00
_cell.angle_gamma   90.00
#
_symmetry.space_group_name_H-M   'P 1'
#
loop_
_entity.id
_entity.type
_entity.pdbx_description
1 polymer ?
#
loop_
_entity_poly.entity_id
_entity_poly.type
_entity_poly.pdbx_seq_one_letter_code
_entity_poly.pdbx_strand_id
1 'polypeptide(L)'
;MTDVAALRLRLAALERALGKRDYHLAEIERRLANVMRSGTVHAVDPDNGLIRVKIGTDRDGAPVLTPWLPWTERAGRIKTWLPPAVGEVVRVHAPSGEIAQGWVDPGGFSSANPAPSSDGEAHVEVLGETRVTIKDGSVRIETKAATIVSEEATVESKKVVIKSGSIDLGGEDGKRLARVGDRVQVSAGSSAGLWPIVEGSTKVRAID
;
A
#
# COMPACT_ATOMS: atom_id res chain seq x y z
N MET A 1 20.22 75.31 7.75
CA MET A 1 20.69 74.48 6.61
C MET A 1 20.64 73.03 7.05
N THR A 2 19.79 72.21 6.43
CA THR A 2 19.75 70.77 6.71
C THR A 2 21.08 70.16 6.32
N ASP A 3 21.72 69.45 7.26
CA ASP A 3 23.02 68.81 7.03
C ASP A 3 22.87 67.68 5.99
N VAL A 4 23.36 67.95 4.78
CA VAL A 4 23.34 67.02 3.64
C VAL A 4 24.14 65.74 3.95
N ALA A 5 25.17 65.82 4.81
CA ALA A 5 25.92 64.63 5.23
C ALA A 5 25.08 63.73 6.14
N ALA A 6 24.35 64.31 7.09
CA ALA A 6 23.41 63.58 7.94
C ALA A 6 22.28 62.92 7.13
N LEU A 7 21.76 63.60 6.09
CA LEU A 7 20.75 63.03 5.19
C LEU A 7 21.30 61.84 4.39
N ARG A 8 22.53 61.95 3.84
CA ARG A 8 23.18 60.84 3.12
C ARG A 8 23.43 59.62 4.01
N LEU A 9 23.84 59.85 5.26
CA LEU A 9 24.04 58.77 6.23
C LEU A 9 22.72 58.05 6.55
N ARG A 10 21.63 58.81 6.74
CA ARG A 10 20.28 58.26 6.96
C ARG A 10 19.78 57.47 5.74
N LEU A 11 19.99 57.97 4.53
CA LEU A 11 19.63 57.27 3.30
C LEU A 11 20.38 55.94 3.16
N ALA A 12 21.71 55.93 3.36
CA ALA A 12 22.50 54.71 3.29
C ALA A 12 22.15 53.69 4.39
N ALA A 13 21.66 54.15 5.55
CA ALA A 13 21.13 53.26 6.60
C ALA A 13 19.76 52.67 6.20
N LEU A 14 18.89 53.46 5.56
CA LEU A 14 17.61 53.01 5.04
C LEU A 14 17.77 52.01 3.90
N GLU A 15 18.67 52.25 2.94
CA GLU A 15 18.97 51.33 1.84
C GLU A 15 19.45 49.96 2.36
N ARG A 16 20.35 49.96 3.35
CA ARG A 16 20.78 48.72 4.03
C ARG A 16 19.64 48.02 4.77
N ALA A 17 18.77 48.79 5.43
CA ALA A 17 17.61 48.23 6.13
C ALA A 17 16.57 47.63 5.16
N LEU A 18 16.35 48.27 4.01
CA LEU A 18 15.49 47.76 2.95
C LEU A 18 16.06 46.47 2.35
N GLY A 19 17.34 46.46 1.96
CA GLY A 19 17.98 45.25 1.44
C GLY A 19 17.93 44.06 2.41
N LYS A 20 18.06 44.31 3.73
CA LYS A 20 17.87 43.26 4.75
C LYS A 20 16.43 42.73 4.81
N ARG A 21 15.43 43.61 4.64
CA ARG A 21 14.01 43.22 4.60
C ARG A 21 13.69 42.43 3.34
N ASP A 22 14.21 42.85 2.19
CA ASP A 22 14.00 42.15 0.92
C ASP A 22 14.58 40.73 0.96
N TYR A 23 15.80 40.59 1.50
CA TYR A 23 16.39 39.27 1.75
C TYR A 23 15.53 38.41 2.69
N HIS A 24 15.05 39.00 3.78
CA HIS A 24 14.21 38.27 4.74
C HIS A 24 12.88 37.83 4.14
N LEU A 25 12.26 38.68 3.31
CA LEU A 25 11.03 38.37 2.60
C LEU A 25 11.26 37.21 1.62
N ALA A 26 12.31 37.28 0.80
CA ALA A 26 12.65 36.21 -0.14
C ALA A 26 12.90 34.86 0.57
N GLU A 27 13.55 34.88 1.74
CA GLU A 27 13.77 33.66 2.53
C GLU A 27 12.47 33.13 3.14
N ILE A 28 11.56 33.99 3.60
CA ILE A 28 10.22 33.58 4.05
C ILE A 28 9.44 32.95 2.90
N GLU A 29 9.42 33.59 1.73
CA GLU A 29 8.74 33.06 0.54
C GLU A 29 9.29 31.70 0.13
N ARG A 30 10.62 31.54 0.12
CA ARG A 30 11.28 30.26 -0.17
C ARG A 30 10.90 29.19 0.85
N ARG A 31 10.92 29.51 2.15
CA ARG A 31 10.54 28.56 3.21
C ARG A 31 9.06 28.20 3.13
N LEU A 32 8.19 29.17 2.90
CA LEU A 32 6.76 28.98 2.74
C LEU A 32 6.46 28.06 1.55
N ALA A 33 7.11 28.29 0.41
CA ALA A 33 7.00 27.43 -0.77
C ALA A 33 7.53 26.00 -0.55
N ASN A 34 8.37 25.80 0.47
CA ASN A 34 8.88 24.49 0.84
C ASN A 34 8.02 23.76 1.87
N VAL A 35 7.15 24.45 2.62
CA VAL A 35 6.35 23.83 3.70
C VAL A 35 5.59 22.60 3.21
N MET A 36 5.07 22.66 2.00
CA MET A 36 4.44 21.54 1.32
C MET A 36 4.85 21.53 -0.15
N ARG A 37 5.32 20.38 -0.64
CA ARG A 37 5.68 20.17 -2.05
C ARG A 37 5.00 18.89 -2.54
N SER A 38 4.49 18.89 -3.76
CA SER A 38 4.06 17.65 -4.44
C SER A 38 5.19 17.13 -5.32
N GLY A 39 5.28 15.81 -5.45
CA GLY A 39 6.29 15.17 -6.29
C GLY A 39 5.94 13.72 -6.61
N THR A 40 6.90 13.03 -7.21
CA THR A 40 6.79 11.59 -7.52
C THR A 40 7.92 10.83 -6.85
N VAL A 41 7.62 9.64 -6.33
CA VAL A 41 8.63 8.77 -5.72
C VAL A 41 9.68 8.40 -6.76
N HIS A 42 10.93 8.72 -6.46
CA HIS A 42 12.08 8.42 -7.32
C HIS A 42 12.78 7.13 -6.88
N ALA A 43 12.94 6.93 -5.58
CA ALA A 43 13.59 5.75 -5.00
C ALA A 43 12.97 5.41 -3.64
N VAL A 44 13.02 4.12 -3.29
CA VAL A 44 12.46 3.56 -2.06
C VAL A 44 13.53 2.73 -1.37
N ASP A 45 13.67 2.94 -0.06
CA ASP A 45 14.50 2.16 0.86
C ASP A 45 13.60 1.57 1.94
N PRO A 46 13.03 0.37 1.70
CA PRO A 46 12.11 -0.28 2.64
C PRO A 46 12.78 -0.64 3.97
N ASP A 47 14.07 -0.99 3.96
CA ASP A 47 14.77 -1.47 5.16
C ASP A 47 14.87 -0.37 6.22
N ASN A 48 15.01 0.89 5.79
CA ASN A 48 15.08 2.05 6.68
C ASN A 48 13.78 2.85 6.78
N GLY A 49 12.74 2.50 6.04
CA GLY A 49 11.50 3.27 6.04
C GLY A 49 11.62 4.64 5.34
N LEU A 50 12.47 4.75 4.31
CA LEU A 50 12.78 6.02 3.64
C LEU A 50 12.45 6.02 2.15
N ILE A 51 12.11 7.19 1.61
CA ILE A 51 11.95 7.43 0.17
C ILE A 51 12.66 8.71 -0.27
N ARG A 52 13.01 8.78 -1.56
CA ARG A 52 13.40 10.04 -2.23
C ARG A 52 12.32 10.46 -3.21
N VAL A 53 11.98 11.74 -3.19
CA VAL A 53 10.92 12.30 -4.04
C VAL A 53 11.53 13.26 -5.05
N LYS A 54 11.15 13.13 -6.32
CA LYS A 54 11.40 14.15 -7.34
C LYS A 54 10.38 15.27 -7.19
N ILE A 55 10.84 16.45 -6.79
CA ILE A 55 10.01 17.64 -6.54
C ILE A 55 10.14 18.71 -7.64
N GLY A 56 10.90 18.42 -8.69
CA GLY A 56 11.08 19.31 -9.83
C GLY A 56 12.24 18.90 -10.72
N THR A 57 12.64 19.84 -11.57
CA THR A 57 13.79 19.74 -12.47
C THR A 57 14.59 21.03 -12.34
N ASP A 58 15.91 20.95 -12.32
CA ASP A 58 16.77 22.13 -12.29
C ASP A 58 16.93 22.76 -13.68
N ARG A 59 17.77 23.78 -13.78
CA ARG A 59 18.01 24.54 -15.02
C ARG A 59 18.66 23.70 -16.12
N ASP A 60 19.39 22.66 -15.72
CA ASP A 60 20.14 21.78 -16.63
C ASP A 60 19.34 20.53 -17.01
N GLY A 61 18.09 20.44 -16.57
CA GLY A 61 17.20 19.31 -16.88
C GLY A 61 17.37 18.12 -15.92
N ALA A 62 18.20 18.22 -14.88
CA ALA A 62 18.39 17.15 -13.91
C ALA A 62 17.28 17.16 -12.83
N PRO A 63 16.87 15.99 -12.31
CA PRO A 63 15.81 15.91 -11.33
C PRO A 63 16.24 16.53 -9.99
N VAL A 64 15.40 17.40 -9.44
CA VAL A 64 15.57 17.91 -8.07
C VAL A 64 14.96 16.89 -7.11
N LEU A 65 15.83 16.22 -6.36
CA LEU A 65 15.45 15.17 -5.41
C LEU A 65 15.49 15.69 -3.97
N THR A 66 14.57 15.20 -3.14
CA THR A 66 14.68 15.35 -1.69
C THR A 66 15.88 14.57 -1.14
N PRO A 67 16.31 14.84 0.10
CA PRO A 67 16.98 13.86 0.94
C PRO A 67 16.12 12.59 1.10
N TRP A 68 16.66 11.57 1.73
CA TRP A 68 15.87 10.43 2.20
C TRP A 68 14.93 10.89 3.31
N LEU A 69 13.63 10.74 3.10
CA LEU A 69 12.60 11.16 4.04
C LEU A 69 11.72 9.97 4.43
N PRO A 70 11.26 9.90 5.68
CA PRO A 70 10.30 8.88 6.09
C PRO A 70 8.94 9.10 5.43
N TRP A 71 8.24 8.01 5.12
CA TRP A 71 6.83 8.09 4.75
C TRP A 71 5.92 7.87 5.97
N THR A 72 4.68 8.32 5.90
CA THR A 72 3.69 8.20 6.98
C THR A 72 3.05 6.83 7.02
N GLU A 73 2.94 6.25 8.21
CA GLU A 73 2.23 5.00 8.49
C GLU A 73 1.47 5.08 9.81
N ARG A 74 0.53 4.16 10.04
CA ARG A 74 0.05 3.90 11.39
C ARG A 74 1.15 3.16 12.15
N ALA A 75 1.57 3.69 13.29
CA ALA A 75 2.66 3.14 14.11
C ALA A 75 2.27 2.87 15.58
N GLY A 76 0.97 2.80 15.89
CA GLY A 76 0.46 2.61 17.24
C GLY A 76 0.08 1.15 17.54
N ARG A 77 -1.06 0.95 18.23
CA ARG A 77 -1.67 -0.39 18.45
C ARG A 77 -1.93 -1.13 17.14
N ILE A 78 -2.34 -0.39 16.12
CA ILE A 78 -2.44 -0.87 14.74
C ILE A 78 -1.22 -0.33 14.01
N LYS A 79 -0.52 -1.22 13.31
CA LYS A 79 0.65 -0.90 12.50
C LYS A 79 0.36 -1.25 11.05
N THR A 80 0.77 -0.37 10.14
CA THR A 80 0.67 -0.59 8.69
C THR A 80 2.06 -0.53 8.07
N TRP A 81 2.23 -1.27 6.98
CA TRP A 81 3.45 -1.24 6.17
C TRP A 81 3.06 -1.29 4.71
N LEU A 82 2.99 -0.10 4.11
CA LEU A 82 2.52 0.16 2.76
C LEU A 82 3.54 1.08 2.06
N PRO A 83 4.75 0.56 1.73
CA PRO A 83 5.78 1.36 1.08
C PRO A 83 5.25 1.96 -0.23
N PRO A 84 5.42 3.28 -0.46
CA PRO A 84 5.06 3.89 -1.74
C PRO A 84 5.83 3.28 -2.90
N ALA A 85 5.20 3.19 -4.08
CA ALA A 85 5.84 2.68 -5.29
C ALA A 85 6.61 3.77 -6.04
N VAL A 86 7.68 3.41 -6.77
CA VAL A 86 8.36 4.34 -7.69
C VAL A 86 7.36 4.87 -8.72
N GLY A 87 7.34 6.19 -8.92
CA GLY A 87 6.39 6.88 -9.80
C GLY A 87 5.06 7.27 -9.14
N GLU A 88 4.81 6.83 -7.91
CA GLU A 88 3.62 7.25 -7.15
C GLU A 88 3.68 8.74 -6.80
N VAL A 89 2.52 9.42 -6.89
CA VAL A 89 2.40 10.83 -6.52
C VAL A 89 2.34 10.92 -5.00
N VAL A 90 3.15 11.81 -4.43
CA VAL A 90 3.28 11.99 -2.98
C VAL A 90 3.38 13.47 -2.61
N ARG A 91 3.14 13.78 -1.34
CA ARG A 91 3.32 15.12 -0.76
C ARG A 91 4.42 15.09 0.29
N VAL A 92 5.34 16.03 0.17
CA VAL A 92 6.44 16.26 1.11
C VAL A 92 6.03 17.40 2.03
N HIS A 93 6.10 17.15 3.34
CA HIS A 93 5.87 18.12 4.39
C HIS A 93 7.19 18.51 5.02
N ALA A 94 7.52 19.80 5.03
CA ALA A 94 8.78 20.31 5.57
C ALA A 94 8.52 21.41 6.60
N PRO A 95 8.45 21.09 7.90
CA PRO A 95 8.32 22.09 8.94
C PRO A 95 9.36 23.21 8.77
N SER A 96 8.93 24.46 8.91
CA SER A 96 9.78 25.65 8.71
C SER A 96 10.43 25.77 7.32
N GLY A 97 9.98 25.01 6.33
CA GLY A 97 10.53 24.99 4.97
C GLY A 97 11.86 24.24 4.83
N GLU A 98 12.26 23.47 5.85
CA GLU A 98 13.45 22.63 5.83
C GLU A 98 13.11 21.20 5.42
N ILE A 99 13.35 20.88 4.15
CA ILE A 99 12.96 19.59 3.56
C ILE A 99 13.68 18.43 4.24
N ALA A 100 14.92 18.63 4.72
CA ALA A 100 15.70 17.57 5.38
C ALA A 100 15.09 17.09 6.71
N GLN A 101 14.18 17.86 7.31
CA GLN A 101 13.45 17.49 8.53
C GLN A 101 11.99 17.06 8.24
N GLY A 102 11.68 16.83 6.97
CA GLY A 102 10.34 16.54 6.52
C GLY A 102 9.94 15.07 6.61
N TRP A 103 8.71 14.82 6.18
CA TRP A 103 8.15 13.49 5.95
C TRP A 103 7.28 13.51 4.69
N VAL A 104 6.81 12.33 4.27
CA VAL A 104 6.05 12.17 3.03
C VAL A 104 4.76 11.38 3.27
N ASP A 105 3.64 11.82 2.69
CA ASP A 105 2.38 11.07 2.65
C ASP A 105 1.94 10.76 1.20
N PRO A 106 1.14 9.69 1.00
CA PRO A 106 0.54 9.39 -0.29
C PRO A 106 -0.29 10.56 -0.84
N GLY A 107 -0.03 10.93 -2.10
CA GLY A 107 -0.66 12.07 -2.77
C GLY A 107 -2.01 11.76 -3.43
N GLY A 108 -2.43 10.50 -3.40
CA GLY A 108 -3.69 10.03 -3.97
C GLY A 108 -3.58 9.58 -5.43
N PHE A 109 -4.73 9.39 -6.06
CA PHE A 109 -4.82 8.87 -7.42
C PHE A 109 -4.31 9.88 -8.46
N SER A 110 -3.77 9.34 -9.55
CA SER A 110 -3.28 10.10 -10.70
C SER A 110 -3.74 9.43 -12.00
N SER A 111 -3.48 10.08 -13.14
CA SER A 111 -3.72 9.44 -14.44
C SER A 111 -2.89 8.17 -14.64
N ALA A 112 -1.69 8.11 -14.05
CA ALA A 112 -0.82 6.92 -14.09
C ALA A 112 -1.27 5.83 -13.10
N ASN A 113 -1.86 6.22 -11.97
CA ASN A 113 -2.34 5.33 -10.91
C ASN A 113 -3.80 5.70 -10.54
N PRO A 114 -4.79 5.27 -11.35
CA PRO A 114 -6.19 5.62 -11.13
C PRO A 114 -6.79 4.88 -9.93
N ALA A 115 -7.95 5.35 -9.47
CA ALA A 115 -8.70 4.70 -8.41
C ALA A 115 -9.05 3.24 -8.77
N PRO A 116 -8.92 2.28 -7.83
CA PRO A 116 -9.23 0.87 -8.09
C PRO A 116 -10.73 0.55 -8.15
N SER A 117 -11.58 1.52 -7.81
CA SER A 117 -13.04 1.43 -7.76
C SER A 117 -13.67 2.81 -7.95
N SER A 118 -14.88 2.83 -8.51
CA SER A 118 -15.77 4.00 -8.55
C SER A 118 -17.01 3.84 -7.65
N ASP A 119 -17.07 2.75 -6.89
CA ASP A 119 -18.17 2.45 -5.97
C ASP A 119 -17.92 3.12 -4.62
N GLY A 120 -18.78 4.08 -4.25
CA GLY A 120 -18.64 4.89 -3.05
C GLY A 120 -18.90 4.14 -1.73
N GLU A 121 -19.49 2.94 -1.79
CA GLU A 121 -19.83 2.14 -0.61
C GLU A 121 -18.90 0.93 -0.43
N ALA A 122 -17.89 0.78 -1.29
CA ALA A 122 -16.97 -0.34 -1.26
C ALA A 122 -15.59 0.08 -0.73
N HIS A 123 -15.07 -0.67 0.23
CA HIS A 123 -13.64 -0.63 0.57
C HIS A 123 -12.90 -1.58 -0.37
N VAL A 124 -11.98 -1.04 -1.18
CA VAL A 124 -11.21 -1.81 -2.16
C VAL A 124 -9.72 -1.59 -1.97
N GLU A 125 -8.99 -2.67 -1.72
CA GLU A 125 -7.53 -2.69 -1.67
C GLU A 125 -6.99 -3.54 -2.81
N VAL A 126 -5.94 -3.04 -3.49
CA VAL A 126 -5.27 -3.74 -4.59
C VAL A 126 -3.78 -3.74 -4.35
N LEU A 127 -3.17 -4.92 -4.42
CA LEU A 127 -1.72 -5.12 -4.41
C LEU A 127 -1.36 -6.11 -5.52
N GLY A 128 -0.78 -5.60 -6.60
CA GLY A 128 -0.49 -6.40 -7.80
C GLY A 128 -1.76 -7.06 -8.35
N GLU A 129 -1.75 -8.39 -8.46
CA GLU A 129 -2.89 -9.19 -8.93
C GLU A 129 -3.90 -9.54 -7.83
N THR A 130 -3.68 -9.09 -6.59
CA THR A 130 -4.60 -9.33 -5.48
C THR A 130 -5.52 -8.15 -5.26
N ARG A 131 -6.82 -8.43 -5.15
CA ARG A 131 -7.87 -7.46 -4.82
C ARG A 131 -8.69 -7.97 -3.64
N VAL A 132 -8.86 -7.13 -2.63
CA VAL A 132 -9.78 -7.35 -1.52
C VAL A 132 -10.89 -6.31 -1.61
N THR A 133 -12.13 -6.76 -1.63
CA THR A 133 -13.32 -5.89 -1.65
C THR A 133 -14.19 -6.19 -0.44
N ILE A 134 -14.54 -5.16 0.33
CA ILE A 134 -15.51 -5.24 1.43
C ILE A 134 -16.69 -4.34 1.07
N LYS A 135 -17.87 -4.92 0.96
CA LYS A 135 -19.10 -4.21 0.59
C LYS A 135 -20.34 -4.97 1.04
N ASP A 136 -21.37 -4.27 1.52
CA ASP A 136 -22.68 -4.85 1.84
C ASP A 136 -22.60 -6.06 2.81
N GLY A 137 -21.70 -5.98 3.79
CA GLY A 137 -21.45 -7.07 4.74
C GLY A 137 -20.72 -8.29 4.17
N SER A 138 -20.22 -8.21 2.93
CA SER A 138 -19.46 -9.26 2.26
C SER A 138 -17.99 -8.89 2.16
N VAL A 139 -17.13 -9.91 2.20
CA VAL A 139 -15.69 -9.81 1.89
C VAL A 139 -15.42 -10.71 0.69
N ARG A 140 -14.80 -10.15 -0.35
CA ARG A 140 -14.38 -10.86 -1.56
C ARG A 140 -12.88 -10.70 -1.75
N ILE A 141 -12.17 -11.82 -1.84
CA ILE A 141 -10.74 -11.87 -2.12
C ILE A 141 -10.56 -12.49 -3.51
N GLU A 142 -9.92 -11.74 -4.40
CA GLU A 142 -9.58 -12.16 -5.75
C GLU A 142 -8.06 -12.16 -5.85
N THR A 143 -7.46 -13.33 -6.03
CA THR A 143 -6.00 -13.49 -6.08
C THR A 143 -5.64 -14.72 -6.88
N LYS A 144 -4.39 -14.77 -7.35
CA LYS A 144 -3.83 -15.90 -8.09
C LYS A 144 -3.59 -17.13 -7.21
N ALA A 145 -3.20 -16.92 -5.95
CA ALA A 145 -2.96 -17.98 -4.98
C ALA A 145 -3.22 -17.46 -3.56
N ALA A 146 -3.80 -18.31 -2.71
CA ALA A 146 -4.04 -18.02 -1.31
C ALA A 146 -3.63 -19.23 -0.46
N THR A 147 -3.01 -18.98 0.70
CA THR A 147 -2.65 -20.00 1.69
C THR A 147 -3.05 -19.50 3.06
N ILE A 148 -3.72 -20.36 3.83
CA ILE A 148 -4.09 -20.09 5.22
C ILE A 148 -3.26 -21.02 6.09
N VAL A 149 -2.48 -20.44 7.00
CA VAL A 149 -1.65 -21.17 7.96
C VAL A 149 -2.10 -20.77 9.36
N SER A 150 -2.61 -21.73 10.13
CA SER A 150 -3.04 -21.54 11.51
C SER A 150 -2.90 -22.84 12.30
N GLU A 151 -2.85 -22.74 13.63
CA GLU A 151 -2.89 -23.92 14.51
C GLU A 151 -4.26 -24.62 14.48
N GLU A 152 -5.33 -23.83 14.39
CA GLU A 152 -6.71 -24.31 14.26
C GLU A 152 -7.47 -23.44 13.25
N ALA A 153 -8.43 -24.03 12.53
CA ALA A 153 -9.35 -23.31 11.64
C ALA A 153 -10.75 -23.90 11.73
N THR A 154 -11.73 -23.08 12.14
CA THR A 154 -13.15 -23.46 12.22
C THR A 154 -13.97 -22.61 11.24
N VAL A 155 -14.87 -23.25 10.49
CA VAL A 155 -15.82 -22.59 9.57
C VAL A 155 -17.23 -22.82 10.06
N GLU A 156 -17.83 -21.81 10.71
CA GLU A 156 -19.24 -21.83 11.09
C GLU A 156 -20.08 -21.07 10.06
N SER A 157 -20.95 -21.79 9.36
CA SER A 157 -21.86 -21.17 8.39
C SER A 157 -23.08 -22.05 8.14
N LYS A 158 -24.16 -21.45 7.64
CA LYS A 158 -25.34 -22.21 7.18
C LYS A 158 -25.03 -23.07 5.94
N LYS A 159 -24.04 -22.68 5.14
CA LYS A 159 -23.69 -23.35 3.89
C LYS A 159 -22.26 -23.01 3.45
N VAL A 160 -21.49 -24.05 3.11
CA VAL A 160 -20.19 -23.94 2.44
C VAL A 160 -20.30 -24.45 1.00
N VAL A 161 -19.74 -23.71 0.04
CA VAL A 161 -19.67 -24.12 -1.37
C VAL A 161 -18.24 -23.94 -1.87
N ILE A 162 -17.60 -25.04 -2.28
CA ILE A 162 -16.25 -25.02 -2.85
C ILE A 162 -16.34 -25.34 -4.34
N LYS A 163 -15.93 -24.38 -5.18
CA LYS A 163 -15.84 -24.56 -6.63
C LYS A 163 -14.39 -24.77 -7.02
N SER A 164 -13.98 -26.03 -7.16
CA SER A 164 -12.61 -26.40 -7.50
C SER A 164 -12.53 -27.49 -8.57
N GLY A 165 -11.35 -27.62 -9.17
CA GLY A 165 -10.93 -28.79 -9.94
C GLY A 165 -10.57 -29.99 -9.06
N SER A 166 -9.92 -29.74 -7.91
CA SER A 166 -9.58 -30.74 -6.88
C SER A 166 -9.76 -30.17 -5.46
N ILE A 167 -10.13 -31.04 -4.52
CA ILE A 167 -10.23 -30.79 -3.09
C ILE A 167 -9.58 -31.98 -2.40
N ASP A 168 -8.50 -31.71 -1.67
CA ASP A 168 -7.69 -32.72 -1.00
C ASP A 168 -7.74 -32.46 0.51
N LEU A 169 -8.23 -33.45 1.28
CA LEU A 169 -8.39 -33.36 2.73
C LEU A 169 -7.24 -34.08 3.44
N GLY A 170 -6.57 -33.38 4.36
CA GLY A 170 -5.43 -33.91 5.13
C GLY A 170 -4.08 -33.92 4.39
N GLY A 171 -4.09 -34.00 3.05
CA GLY A 171 -2.89 -33.95 2.21
C GLY A 171 -3.19 -34.33 0.76
N GLU A 172 -2.19 -34.21 -0.11
CA GLU A 172 -2.28 -34.59 -1.52
C GLU A 172 -2.30 -36.12 -1.70
N ASP A 173 -2.67 -36.57 -2.90
CA ASP A 173 -2.69 -37.99 -3.31
C ASP A 173 -3.60 -38.91 -2.46
N GLY A 174 -4.60 -38.32 -1.81
CA GLY A 174 -5.61 -39.06 -1.07
C GLY A 174 -6.46 -40.00 -1.93
N LYS A 175 -7.11 -40.95 -1.26
CA LYS A 175 -8.13 -41.82 -1.87
C LYS A 175 -9.39 -41.00 -2.17
N ARG A 176 -10.15 -41.41 -3.21
CA ARG A 176 -11.41 -40.75 -3.57
C ARG A 176 -12.45 -40.92 -2.46
N LEU A 177 -13.30 -39.92 -2.27
CA LEU A 177 -14.47 -40.02 -1.39
C LEU A 177 -15.71 -40.50 -2.15
N ALA A 178 -16.46 -41.44 -1.57
CA ALA A 178 -17.74 -41.90 -2.11
C ALA A 178 -18.91 -41.03 -1.61
N ARG A 179 -19.87 -40.80 -2.48
CA ARG A 179 -21.16 -40.15 -2.19
C ARG A 179 -22.24 -41.21 -2.05
N VAL A 180 -23.38 -40.82 -1.48
CA VAL A 180 -24.56 -41.69 -1.47
C VAL A 180 -24.97 -42.01 -2.92
N GLY A 181 -25.07 -43.31 -3.21
CA GLY A 181 -25.39 -43.84 -4.54
C GLY A 181 -24.17 -44.22 -5.39
N ASP A 182 -22.96 -43.81 -5.00
CA ASP A 182 -21.72 -44.24 -5.66
C ASP A 182 -21.50 -45.75 -5.42
N ARG A 183 -21.04 -46.47 -6.45
CA ARG A 183 -20.75 -47.91 -6.32
C ARG A 183 -19.53 -48.14 -5.44
N VAL A 184 -19.70 -49.01 -4.46
CA VAL A 184 -18.62 -49.62 -3.68
C VAL A 184 -18.65 -51.12 -3.93
N GLN A 185 -17.48 -51.73 -4.04
CA GLN A 185 -17.40 -53.17 -4.20
C GLN A 185 -17.64 -53.84 -2.86
N VAL A 186 -18.70 -54.64 -2.77
CA VAL A 186 -19.01 -55.44 -1.59
C VAL A 186 -18.80 -56.91 -1.94
N SER A 187 -17.74 -57.51 -1.39
CA SER A 187 -17.45 -58.95 -1.46
C SER A 187 -18.31 -59.73 -0.45
N ALA A 188 -18.52 -61.02 -0.69
CA ALA A 188 -19.29 -61.89 0.21
C ALA A 188 -18.62 -62.01 1.60
N GLY A 189 -19.39 -61.81 2.67
CA GLY A 189 -18.90 -61.80 4.06
C GLY A 189 -18.71 -60.38 4.63
N SER A 190 -19.81 -59.62 4.74
CA SER A 190 -19.84 -58.16 4.94
C SER A 190 -19.22 -57.63 6.25
N SER A 191 -18.67 -58.49 7.11
CA SER A 191 -18.28 -58.12 8.47
C SER A 191 -16.80 -57.78 8.66
N ALA A 192 -15.93 -58.01 7.65
CA ALA A 192 -14.47 -57.87 7.82
C ALA A 192 -13.68 -57.35 6.59
N GLY A 193 -14.34 -57.01 5.48
CA GLY A 193 -13.67 -56.64 4.23
C GLY A 193 -13.37 -55.15 4.09
N LEU A 194 -12.25 -54.82 3.42
CA LEU A 194 -12.05 -53.50 2.82
C LEU A 194 -12.93 -53.38 1.58
N TRP A 195 -13.78 -52.35 1.51
CA TRP A 195 -14.73 -52.12 0.41
C TRP A 195 -14.21 -51.01 -0.50
N PRO A 196 -13.50 -51.31 -1.61
CA PRO A 196 -12.94 -50.27 -2.46
C PRO A 196 -14.05 -49.50 -3.16
N ILE A 197 -13.83 -48.19 -3.28
CA ILE A 197 -14.72 -47.27 -3.98
C ILE A 197 -14.53 -47.46 -5.50
N VAL A 198 -15.60 -47.82 -6.19
CA VAL A 198 -15.59 -48.05 -7.65
C VAL A 198 -15.95 -46.76 -8.40
N GLU A 199 -16.96 -46.03 -7.92
CA GLU A 199 -17.48 -44.82 -8.58
C GLU A 199 -17.47 -43.60 -7.63
N GLY A 200 -16.31 -43.20 -7.09
CA GLY A 200 -16.22 -42.05 -6.17
C GLY A 200 -16.15 -40.67 -6.84
N SER A 201 -16.13 -39.62 -6.02
CA SER A 201 -15.86 -38.24 -6.45
C SER A 201 -14.55 -38.17 -7.24
N THR A 202 -14.61 -37.58 -8.43
CA THR A 202 -13.41 -37.29 -9.24
C THR A 202 -12.65 -36.06 -8.74
N LYS A 203 -13.27 -35.26 -7.87
CA LYS A 203 -12.76 -33.97 -7.40
C LYS A 203 -12.40 -33.91 -5.93
N VAL A 204 -12.85 -34.85 -5.10
CA VAL A 204 -12.63 -34.81 -3.66
C VAL A 204 -11.91 -36.06 -3.18
N ARG A 205 -10.80 -35.87 -2.49
CA ARG A 205 -9.88 -36.89 -2.00
C ARG A 205 -9.53 -36.64 -0.55
N ALA A 206 -9.14 -37.68 0.18
CA ALA A 206 -8.70 -37.59 1.56
C ALA A 206 -7.58 -38.59 1.86
N ILE A 207 -6.65 -38.19 2.73
CA ILE A 207 -5.78 -39.11 3.47
C ILE A 207 -6.41 -39.43 4.83
N ASP A 208 -5.99 -40.54 5.43
CA ASP A 208 -6.44 -41.00 6.75
C ASP A 208 -5.78 -40.20 7.90
#